data_AF-A0A7C6Y5P6-F1
#
_entry.id   AF-A0A7C6Y5P6-F1
#
_cell.length_a   1.000
_cell.length_b   1.000
_cell.length_c   1.000
_cell.angle_alpha   90.00
_cell.angle_beta   90.00
_cell.angle_gamma   90.00
#
_symmetry.space_group_name_H-M   'P 1'
#
loop_
_entity.id
_entity.type
_entity.pdbx_description
1 polymer ?
#
loop_
_entity_poly.entity_id
_entity_poly.type
_entity_poly.pdbx_seq_one_letter_code
_entity_poly.pdbx_strand_id
1 'polypeptide(L)' 'MYKVEISKKALENLKQLNQSIARMLLAWIKKHLEGAGNPRVHGKELLYDKKDIWRYRVGNYRILVNI' A
#
# COMPACT_ATOMS: atom_id res chain seq x y z
N MET A 1 1.65 -7.33 15.37
CA MET A 1 2.37 -7.16 14.09
C MET A 1 1.38 -7.39 12.96
N TYR A 2 1.42 -6.58 11.91
CA TYR A 2 0.48 -6.66 10.79
C TYR A 2 1.04 -7.52 9.67
N LYS A 3 0.15 -8.16 8.91
CA LYS A 3 0.45 -8.93 7.70
C LYS A 3 -0.21 -8.25 6.51
N VAL A 4 0.48 -8.17 5.38
CA VAL A 4 -0.06 -7.57 4.17
C VAL A 4 -0.64 -8.65 3.26
N GLU A 5 -1.88 -8.43 2.84
CA GLU A 5 -2.54 -9.23 1.80
C GLU A 5 -2.80 -8.37 0.57
N ILE A 6 -2.35 -8.84 -0.60
CA ILE A 6 -2.53 -8.12 -1.86
C ILE A 6 -3.85 -8.55 -2.48
N SER A 7 -4.80 -7.62 -2.59
CA SER A 7 -6.09 -7.88 -3.24
C SER A 7 -5.94 -8.20 -4.73
N LYS A 8 -6.92 -8.90 -5.31
CA LYS A 8 -6.97 -9.17 -6.77
C LYS A 8 -6.87 -7.88 -7.59
N LYS A 9 -7.57 -6.82 -7.18
CA LYS A 9 -7.52 -5.51 -7.85
C LYS A 9 -6.12 -4.90 -7.78
N ALA A 10 -5.42 -5.02 -6.65
CA ALA A 10 -4.05 -4.54 -6.53
C ALA A 10 -3.08 -5.34 -7.40
N LEU A 11 -3.26 -6.66 -7.54
CA LEU A 11 -2.47 -7.49 -8.46
C LEU A 11 -2.66 -7.06 -9.92
N GLU A 12 -3.90 -6.82 -10.36
CA GLU A 12 -4.16 -6.32 -11.72
C GLU A 12 -3.53 -4.95 -11.96
N ASN A 13 -3.62 -4.03 -10.99
CA ASN A 13 -2.96 -2.73 -11.08
C ASN A 13 -1.43 -2.88 -11.18
N LEU A 14 -0.83 -3.79 -10.40
CA LEU A 14 0.61 -4.04 -10.45
C LEU A 14 1.06 -4.57 -11.81
N LYS A 15 0.25 -5.42 -12.45
CA LYS A 15 0.53 -5.95 -13.80
C LYS A 15 0.54 -4.87 -14.89
N GLN A 16 -0.24 -3.80 -14.71
CA GLN A 16 -0.29 -2.66 -15.65
C GLN A 16 0.90 -1.71 -15.50
N LEU A 17 1.65 -1.79 -14.39
CA LEU A 17 2.83 -0.98 -14.16
C LEU A 17 4.06 -1.57 -14.84
N ASN A 18 5.05 -0.72 -15.12
CA ASN A 18 6.35 -1.25 -15.52
C ASN A 18 6.96 -2.09 -14.37
N GLN A 19 7.82 -3.03 -14.73
CA GLN A 19 8.38 -3.99 -13.77
C GLN A 19 9.22 -3.33 -12.65
N SER A 20 9.90 -2.22 -12.96
CA SER A 20 10.74 -1.49 -12.01
C SER A 20 9.90 -0.82 -10.92
N ILE A 21 8.83 -0.12 -11.31
CA ILE A 21 7.86 0.52 -10.42
C ILE A 21 7.19 -0.54 -9.56
N ALA A 22 6.70 -1.64 -10.15
CA ALA A 22 6.06 -2.71 -9.39
C ALA A 22 7.00 -3.29 -8.31
N ARG A 23 8.27 -3.55 -8.66
CA ARG A 23 9.29 -4.00 -7.70
C ARG A 23 9.55 -2.97 -6.60
N MET A 24 9.67 -1.69 -6.95
CA MET A 24 9.86 -0.60 -5.99
C MET A 24 8.70 -0.54 -4.98
N LEU A 25 7.46 -0.64 -5.46
CA LEU A 25 6.28 -0.61 -4.59
C LEU A 25 6.21 -1.82 -3.66
N LEU A 26 6.46 -3.02 -4.17
CA LEU A 26 6.49 -4.24 -3.36
C LEU A 26 7.60 -4.21 -2.32
N ALA A 27 8.79 -3.72 -2.67
CA ALA A 27 9.88 -3.54 -1.73
C ALA A 27 9.52 -2.55 -0.62
N TRP A 28 8.84 -1.45 -0.97
CA TRP A 28 8.37 -0.47 0.00
C TRP A 28 7.35 -1.08 0.97
N ILE A 29 6.37 -1.84 0.46
CA ILE A 29 5.36 -2.55 1.27
C ILE A 29 6.03 -3.50 2.26
N LYS A 30 6.95 -4.34 1.77
CA LYS A 30 7.66 -5.31 2.61
C LYS A 30 8.48 -4.64 3.72
N LYS A 31 9.02 -3.44 3.45
CA LYS A 31 9.84 -2.71 4.43
C LYS A 31 9.03 -1.96 5.48
N HIS A 32 7.85 -1.43 5.13
CA HIS A 32 7.13 -0.48 5.99
C HIS A 32 5.79 -1.00 6.54
N LEU A 33 5.19 -2.01 5.92
CA LEU A 33 3.87 -2.52 6.28
C LEU A 33 3.91 -3.96 6.80
N GLU A 34 4.68 -4.83 6.14
CA GLU A 34 4.83 -6.21 6.57
C GLU A 34 5.56 -6.28 7.92
N GLY A 35 4.93 -6.90 8.92
CA GLY A 35 5.48 -6.99 10.28
C GLY A 35 5.45 -5.67 11.06
N ALA A 36 4.85 -4.61 10.53
CA ALA A 36 4.79 -3.32 11.20
C ALA A 36 4.04 -3.42 12.54
N GLY A 37 4.51 -2.67 13.55
CA GLY A 37 3.79 -2.53 14.83
C GLY A 37 2.56 -1.63 14.69
N ASN A 38 2.67 -0.58 13.88
CA ASN A 38 1.56 0.29 13.51
C ASN A 38 1.70 0.71 12.03
N PRO A 39 0.90 0.16 11.10
CA PRO A 39 1.00 0.48 9.68
C PRO A 39 0.62 1.95 9.40
N ARG A 40 -0.17 2.59 10.27
CA ARG A 40 -0.74 3.92 10.05
C ARG A 40 0.30 5.05 10.06
N VAL A 41 1.51 4.80 10.58
CA VAL A 41 2.57 5.80 10.79
C VAL A 41 2.99 6.53 9.51
N HIS A 42 3.07 5.82 8.39
CA HIS A 42 3.60 6.38 7.13
C HIS A 42 2.52 6.84 6.15
N GLY A 43 1.25 6.73 6.51
CA GLY A 43 0.12 7.01 5.62
C GLY A 43 -0.85 8.02 6.18
N LYS A 44 -1.86 8.35 5.38
CA LYS A 44 -2.99 9.17 5.80
C LYS A 44 -4.29 8.47 5.44
N GLU A 45 -5.28 8.59 6.32
CA GLU A 45 -6.65 8.17 6.07
C GLU A 45 -7.22 8.91 4.85
N LEU A 46 -8.08 8.25 4.08
CA LEU A 46 -8.95 8.92 3.12
C LEU A 46 -10.13 9.55 3.86
N LEU A 47 -10.39 10.83 3.55
CA LEU A 47 -11.50 11.56 4.15
C LEU A 47 -12.86 11.09 3.63
N TYR A 48 -13.91 11.50 4.33
CA TYR A 48 -15.33 11.29 4.02
C TYR A 48 -15.81 9.84 4.23
N ASP A 49 -16.33 9.20 3.19
CA ASP A 49 -16.98 7.89 3.18
C ASP A 49 -15.99 6.72 3.19
N LYS A 50 -14.68 7.00 3.23
CA LYS A 50 -13.59 6.02 3.06
C LYS A 50 -12.71 5.88 4.30
N LYS A 51 -13.32 5.94 5.48
CA LYS A 51 -12.63 5.96 6.79
C LYS A 51 -11.70 4.77 7.03
N ASP A 52 -11.97 3.63 6.40
CA ASP A 52 -11.15 2.42 6.56
C ASP A 52 -10.04 2.29 5.50
N ILE A 53 -9.86 3.30 4.65
CA ILE A 53 -8.83 3.27 3.60
C ILE A 53 -7.68 4.18 3.98
N TRP A 54 -6.51 3.57 4.17
CA TRP A 54 -5.24 4.25 4.33
C TRP A 54 -4.53 4.41 3.00
N ARG A 55 -3.95 5.59 2.77
CA ARG A 55 -3.15 5.90 1.60
C ARG A 55 -1.70 6.16 1.98
N TYR A 56 -0.81 5.42 1.35
CA TYR A 56 0.63 5.65 1.39
C TYR A 56 1.12 6.28 0.09
N ARG A 57 2.05 7.24 0.17
CA ARG A 57 2.70 7.83 -1.00
C ARG A 57 4.10 7.25 -1.16
N VAL A 58 4.39 6.71 -2.33
CA VAL A 58 5.71 6.18 -2.69
C VAL A 58 6.14 6.84 -4.00
N GLY A 59 6.95 7.90 -3.90
CA GLY A 59 7.27 8.76 -5.03
C GLY A 59 6.02 9.36 -5.68
N ASN A 60 5.80 9.02 -6.95
CA ASN A 60 4.63 9.44 -7.74
C ASN A 60 3.41 8.52 -7.62
N TYR A 61 3.56 7.39 -6.92
CA TYR A 61 2.53 6.35 -6.80
C TYR A 61 1.83 6.40 -5.44
N ARG A 62 0.65 5.80 -5.39
CA ARG A 62 -0.19 5.70 -4.19
C ARG A 62 -0.57 4.24 -3.96
N ILE A 63 -0.41 3.79 -2.72
CA ILE A 63 -0.86 2.47 -2.27
C ILE A 63 -2.07 2.70 -1.38
N LEU A 64 -3.18 2.04 -1.71
CA LEU A 64 -4.40 2.06 -0.92
C LEU A 64 -4.54 0.74 -0.17
N VAL A 65 -4.77 0.83 1.13
CA VAL A 65 -4.84 -0.32 2.03
C VAL A 65 -6.08 -0.18 2.90
N ASN A 66 -6.74 -1.30 3.18
CA ASN A 66 -7.75 -1.37 4.22
C ASN A 66 -7.08 -1.91 5.50
N ILE A 67 -7.25 -1.22 6.63
CA ILE A 67 -6.54 -1.51 7.91
C ILE A 67 -7.54 -1.81 9.01
#